data_AF-A0A838KPF2-F1
#
_entry.id   AF-A0A838KPF2-F1
#
_cell.length_a   1.000
_cell.length_b   1.000
_cell.length_c   1.000
_cell.angle_alpha   90.00
_cell.angle_beta   90.00
_cell.angle_gamma   90.00
#
_symmetry.space_group_name_H-M   'P 1'
#
loop_
_entity.id
_entity.type
_entity.pdbx_description
1 polymer ?
#
loop_
_entity_poly.entity_id
_entity_poly.type
_entity_poly.pdbx_seq_one_letter_code
_entity_poly.pdbx_strand_id
1 'polypeptide(L)' 'AIVVHEAPLTLGLGAEIAARITEESFYSLESPVLRVGGFDTPYPPSRIEEEYLPDLDRVLDAVDRSLAY' A
#
# COMPACT_ATOMS: atom_id res chain seq x y z
N ALA A 1 3.17 5.61 -8.46
CA ALA A 1 1.78 5.52 -7.91
C ALA A 1 1.82 4.77 -6.58
N ILE A 2 0.90 5.07 -5.65
CA ILE A 2 0.84 4.42 -4.33
C ILE A 2 -0.61 3.99 -4.08
N VAL A 3 -0.83 2.72 -3.77
CA VAL A 3 -2.17 2.16 -3.49
C VAL A 3 -2.31 1.92 -1.99
N VAL A 4 -3.36 2.47 -1.39
CA VAL A 4 -3.62 2.39 0.06
C VAL A 4 -4.95 1.70 0.33
N HIS A 5 -4.97 0.75 1.27
CA HIS A 5 -6.21 0.10 1.75
C HIS A 5 -6.04 -0.53 3.14
N GLU A 6 -7.12 -0.65 3.92
CA GLU A 6 -7.05 -1.20 5.29
C GLU A 6 -6.84 -2.72 5.36
N ALA A 7 -7.27 -3.45 4.33
CA ALA A 7 -7.12 -4.91 4.29
C ALA A 7 -5.65 -5.37 4.30
N PRO A 8 -5.37 -6.64 4.66
CA PRO A 8 -4.03 -7.22 4.56
C PRO A 8 -3.38 -7.00 3.20
N LEU A 9 -2.07 -6.75 3.22
CA LEU A 9 -1.29 -6.47 2.02
C LEU A 9 -1.27 -7.67 1.07
N THR A 10 -1.14 -8.88 1.62
CA THR A 10 -1.12 -10.12 0.84
C THR A 10 -2.52 -10.50 0.41
N LEU A 11 -2.69 -10.78 -0.89
CA LEU A 11 -3.98 -11.12 -1.52
C LEU A 11 -5.07 -10.02 -1.42
N GLY A 12 -4.73 -8.81 -0.97
CA GLY A 12 -5.63 -7.66 -0.96
C GLY A 12 -5.87 -7.07 -2.37
N LEU A 13 -6.95 -6.33 -2.53
CA LEU A 13 -7.32 -5.68 -3.81
C LEU A 13 -6.22 -4.75 -4.34
N GLY A 14 -5.39 -4.18 -3.46
CA GLY A 14 -4.27 -3.35 -3.88
C GLY A 14 -3.25 -4.07 -4.77
N ALA A 15 -3.16 -5.41 -4.70
CA ALA A 15 -2.30 -6.20 -5.59
C ALA A 15 -2.81 -6.16 -7.04
N GLU A 16 -4.12 -6.33 -7.24
CA GLU A 16 -4.75 -6.27 -8.58
C GLU A 16 -4.64 -4.87 -9.18
N ILE A 17 -4.89 -3.82 -8.38
CA ILE A 17 -4.75 -2.43 -8.84
C ILE A 17 -3.30 -2.14 -9.25
N ALA A 18 -2.32 -2.56 -8.44
CA ALA A 18 -0.91 -2.36 -8.75
C ALA A 18 -0.47 -3.11 -10.01
N ALA A 19 -0.97 -4.33 -10.22
CA ALA A 19 -0.72 -5.11 -11.43
C ALA A 19 -1.27 -4.38 -12.66
N ARG A 20 -2.52 -3.92 -12.63
CA ARG A 20 -3.13 -3.18 -13.75
C ARG A 20 -2.41 -1.87 -14.08
N ILE A 21 -2.04 -1.08 -13.07
CA ILE A 21 -1.25 0.14 -13.30
C ILE A 21 0.07 -0.22 -13.99
N THR A 22 0.73 -1.29 -13.55
CA THR A 22 1.99 -1.73 -14.15
C THR A 22 1.79 -2.19 -15.59
N GLU A 23 0.76 -2.98 -15.88
CA GLU A 23 0.45 -3.48 -17.23
C GLU A 23 0.07 -2.36 -18.20
N GLU A 24 -0.79 -1.44 -17.77
CA GLU A 24 -1.37 -0.42 -18.65
C GLU A 24 -0.50 0.85 -18.76
N SER A 25 0.35 1.11 -17.76
CA SER A 25 1.12 2.38 -17.65
C SER A 25 2.62 2.19 -17.47
N PHE A 26 3.18 1.02 -17.83
CA PHE A 26 4.60 0.68 -17.61
C PHE A 26 5.58 1.80 -18.01
N TYR A 27 5.40 2.37 -19.21
CA TYR A 27 6.30 3.40 -19.75
C TYR A 27 6.13 4.79 -19.12
N SER A 28 5.06 4.99 -18.35
CA SER A 28 4.77 6.24 -17.64
C SER A 28 5.21 6.19 -16.17
N LEU A 29 5.66 5.04 -15.67
CA LEU A 29 6.06 4.87 -14.27
C LEU A 29 7.51 5.36 -14.07
N GLU A 30 7.65 6.41 -13.25
CA GLU A 30 8.96 6.90 -12.78
C GLU A 30 9.46 6.16 -11.53
N SER A 31 8.57 5.43 -10.85
CA SER A 31 8.86 4.62 -9.67
C SER A 31 8.00 3.34 -9.70
N PRO A 32 8.38 2.28 -8.96
CA PRO A 32 7.49 1.13 -8.79
C PRO A 32 6.17 1.54 -8.13
N VAL A 33 5.12 0.77 -8.41
CA VAL A 33 3.84 0.93 -7.72
C VAL A 33 3.97 0.39 -6.30
N LEU A 34 3.99 1.28 -5.31
CA LEU A 34 4.07 0.91 -3.90
C LEU A 34 2.66 0.65 -3.34
N ARG A 35 2.59 -0.18 -2.30
CA ARG A 35 1.32 -0.53 -1.64
C ARG A 35 1.47 -0.37 -0.13
N VAL A 36 0.46 0.24 0.49
CA VAL A 36 0.37 0.44 1.94
C VAL A 36 -0.96 -0.15 2.39
N GLY A 37 -0.93 -1.07 3.36
CA GLY A 37 -2.16 -1.60 3.92
C GLY A 37 -1.98 -2.33 5.23
N GLY A 38 -3.03 -3.02 5.67
CA GLY A 38 -3.00 -3.80 6.90
C GLY A 38 -1.90 -4.86 6.90
N PHE A 39 -1.45 -5.25 8.09
CA PHE A 39 -0.47 -6.31 8.23
C PHE A 39 -1.07 -7.67 7.84
N ASP A 40 -0.20 -8.62 7.46
CA ASP A 40 -0.58 -10.01 7.16
C ASP A 40 -0.84 -10.82 8.44
N THR A 41 -1.75 -10.29 9.26
CA THR A 41 -2.23 -10.88 10.51
C THR A 41 -3.76 -10.78 10.55
N PRO A 42 -4.44 -11.61 11.35
CA PRO A 42 -5.86 -11.41 11.62
C PRO A 42 -6.15 -10.00 12.12
N TYR A 43 -7.35 -9.50 11.84
CA TYR A 43 -7.79 -8.19 12.31
C TYR A 43 -7.73 -8.14 13.84
N PRO A 44 -7.12 -7.11 14.43
CA PRO A 44 -6.88 -7.09 15.86
C PRO A 44 -8.13 -6.68 16.66
N PRO A 45 -8.11 -6.84 18.00
CA PRO A 45 -9.09 -6.22 18.87
C PRO A 45 -9.02 -4.69 18.78
N SER A 46 -10.16 -4.01 18.99
CA SER A 46 -10.29 -2.54 18.90
C SER A 46 -9.29 -1.74 19.75
N ARG A 47 -8.75 -2.33 20.82
CA ARG A 47 -7.75 -1.66 21.67
C ARG A 47 -6.46 -1.32 20.92
N ILE A 48 -6.12 -2.08 19.88
CA ILE A 48 -4.88 -1.93 19.11
C ILE A 48 -5.15 -1.80 17.60
N GLU A 49 -6.35 -1.32 17.25
CA GLU A 49 -6.78 -1.20 15.86
C GLU A 49 -6.05 -0.06 15.14
N GLU A 50 -5.81 1.04 15.86
CA GLU A 50 -5.09 2.21 15.33
C GLU A 50 -3.67 1.85 14.89
N GLU A 51 -2.97 0.97 15.62
CA GLU A 51 -1.63 0.51 15.25
C GLU A 51 -1.64 -0.48 14.08
N TYR A 52 -2.76 -1.14 13.78
CA TYR A 52 -2.88 -2.08 12.67
C TYR A 52 -3.21 -1.38 11.34
N LEU A 53 -4.11 -0.40 11.39
CA LEU A 53 -4.54 0.34 10.22
C LEU A 53 -3.36 1.12 9.60
N PRO A 54 -3.36 1.32 8.28
CA PRO A 54 -2.39 2.20 7.64
C PRO A 54 -2.65 3.64 8.08
N ASP A 55 -1.69 4.23 8.78
CA ASP A 55 -1.74 5.60 9.27
C ASP A 55 -1.06 6.60 8.31
N LEU A 56 -1.07 7.88 8.69
CA LEU A 56 -0.42 8.95 7.93
C LEU A 56 1.07 8.69 7.73
N ASP A 57 1.77 8.26 8.78
CA ASP A 57 3.23 8.10 8.75
C ASP A 57 3.65 7.00 7.78
N ARG A 58 2.92 5.88 7.74
CA ARG A 58 3.14 4.78 6.79
C ARG A 58 2.86 5.18 5.35
N VAL A 59 1.89 6.08 5.12
CA VAL A 59 1.61 6.63 3.79
C VAL A 59 2.72 7.59 3.36
N LEU A 60 3.18 8.47 4.26
CA LEU A 60 4.27 9.41 3.98
C LEU A 60 5.61 8.69 3.72
N ASP A 61 5.92 7.62 4.46
CA ASP A 61 7.10 6.78 4.18
C ASP A 61 7.05 6.22 2.74
N ALA A 62 5.88 5.76 2.30
CA ALA A 62 5.74 5.27 0.93
C ALA A 62 5.89 6.40 -0.11
N VAL A 63 5.44 7.61 0.19
CA VAL A 63 5.64 8.80 -0.66
C VAL A 63 7.11 9.12 -0.78
N ASP A 64 7.82 9.22 0.34
CA ASP A 64 9.26 9.52 0.37
C ASP A 64 10.07 8.48 -0.39
N ARG A 65 9.76 7.18 -0.19
CA ARG A 65 10.38 6.09 -0.96
C ARG A 65 10.09 6.19 -2.45
N SER A 66 8.89 6.58 -2.84
CA SER A 66 8.53 6.76 -4.25
C SER A 66 9.29 7.90 -4.92
N LEU A 67 9.53 8.99 -4.19
CA LEU A 67 10.25 10.17 -4.70
C LEU A 67 11.78 10.01 -4.68
N ALA A 68 12.30 9.04 -3.93
CA ALA A 68 13.73 8.75 -3.82
C ALA A 68 14.25 7.70 -4.83
N TYR A 69 13.39 7.14 -5.69
CA TYR A 69 13.78 6.24 -6.77
C TYR A 69 14.49 7.00 -7.91
#